data_AF-A0A0R2XIG5-F1
#
_entry.id   AF-A0A0R2XIG5-F1
#
_cell.length_a   1.000
_cell.length_b   1.000
_cell.length_c   1.000
_cell.angle_alpha   90.00
_cell.angle_beta   90.00
_cell.angle_gamma   90.00
#
_symmetry.space_group_name_H-M   'P 1'
#
loop_
_entity.id
_entity.type
_entity.pdbx_description
1 polymer ?
#
loop_
_entity_poly.entity_id
_entity_poly.type
_entity_poly.pdbx_seq_one_letter_code
_entity_poly.pdbx_strand_id
1 'polypeptide(L)'
;MLRLILEASTPTVTWLWTKDQTILHSGSLNGTVAATLIPSLQKESGSLNGTVAATLIPSLQKDLPTPSPADQILVGVGPGSFSGIRSAIASAQGMASAWSCPVLPIRSTHAIAQQFPHITTLGIFSDARRGDVFATFYANGKLSRPTTVHPIARLPELLSRCSLAVTPDSLPGVPQPAYPSALHLLSSLTTQPLEADLPLAPLHLRPAVTPAA
;
A
#
# COMPACT_ATOMS: atom_id res chain seq x y z
N MET A 1 10.16 18.59 7.22
CA MET A 1 9.29 17.60 7.88
C MET A 1 9.78 16.19 7.60
N LEU A 2 10.11 15.46 8.65
CA LEU A 2 10.55 14.06 8.65
C LEU A 2 9.35 13.12 8.65
N ARG A 3 9.29 12.22 7.68
CA ARG A 3 8.21 11.23 7.54
C ARG A 3 8.77 9.83 7.42
N LEU A 4 8.06 8.87 8.01
CA LEU A 4 8.19 7.45 7.68
C LEU A 4 7.01 7.06 6.78
N ILE A 5 7.26 6.42 5.65
CA ILE A 5 6.21 5.90 4.75
C ILE A 5 6.31 4.37 4.72
N LEU A 6 5.18 3.69 4.93
CA LEU A 6 5.06 2.23 4.91
C LEU A 6 4.06 1.81 3.83
N GLU A 7 4.43 0.83 3.03
CA GLU A 7 3.55 0.22 2.04
C GLU A 7 3.63 -1.31 2.14
N ALA A 8 2.49 -1.94 2.44
CA ALA A 8 2.38 -3.36 2.78
C ALA A 8 1.14 -4.03 2.18
N SER A 9 0.58 -3.47 1.10
CA SER A 9 -0.57 -4.02 0.40
C SER A 9 -0.23 -5.18 -0.55
N THR A 10 1.05 -5.51 -0.72
CA THR A 10 1.51 -6.71 -1.43
C THR A 10 2.34 -7.63 -0.52
N PRO A 11 2.73 -8.83 -0.96
CA PRO A 11 3.64 -9.69 -0.19
C PRO A 11 5.01 -9.04 0.12
N THR A 12 5.43 -8.06 -0.69
CA THR A 12 6.62 -7.26 -0.41
C THR A 12 6.21 -6.00 0.34
N VAL A 13 6.77 -5.83 1.54
CA VAL A 13 6.65 -4.58 2.29
C VAL A 13 7.77 -3.66 1.88
N THR A 14 7.46 -2.41 1.59
CA THR A 14 8.45 -1.37 1.33
C THR A 14 8.28 -0.23 2.31
N TRP A 15 9.38 0.42 2.66
CA TRP A 15 9.38 1.56 3.56
C TRP A 15 10.43 2.58 3.14
N LEU A 16 10.24 3.85 3.54
CA LEU A 16 11.26 4.86 3.43
C LEU A 16 11.14 5.93 4.51
N TRP A 17 12.28 6.52 4.84
CA TRP A 17 12.41 7.75 5.60
C TRP A 17 12.64 8.91 4.64
N THR A 18 11.92 10.01 4.82
CA THR A 18 12.10 11.22 4.00
C THR A 18 12.08 12.47 4.86
N LYS A 19 12.91 13.44 4.51
CA LYS A 19 12.86 14.80 5.04
C LYS A 19 12.65 15.76 3.89
N ASP A 20 11.53 16.48 3.91
CA ASP A 20 11.21 17.49 2.88
C ASP A 20 11.30 16.92 1.45
N GLN A 21 10.70 15.75 1.23
CA GLN A 21 10.71 14.96 -0.03
C GLN A 21 12.07 14.36 -0.42
N THR A 22 13.14 14.66 0.31
CA THR A 22 14.44 14.00 0.12
C THR A 22 14.42 12.66 0.84
N ILE A 23 14.77 11.58 0.14
CA ILE A 23 14.85 10.23 0.74
C ILE A 23 16.14 10.15 1.56
N LEU A 24 16.02 9.72 2.83
CA LEU A 24 17.16 9.49 3.72
C LEU A 24 17.57 8.03 3.69
N HIS A 25 16.59 7.14 3.87
CA HIS A 25 16.77 5.69 3.87
C HIS A 25 15.55 5.03 3.26
N SER A 26 15.72 3.83 2.70
CA SER A 26 14.62 3.01 2.19
C SER A 26 14.98 1.55 2.25
N GLY A 27 13.97 0.69 2.34
CA GLY A 27 14.18 -0.75 2.30
C GLY A 27 12.93 -1.51 1.90
N SER A 28 13.13 -2.80 1.72
CA SER A 28 12.07 -3.76 1.40
C SER A 28 12.23 -5.02 2.22
N LEU A 29 11.11 -5.63 2.58
CA LEU A 29 11.03 -6.92 3.25
C LEU A 29 10.20 -7.86 2.40
N ASN A 30 10.84 -8.95 1.96
CA ASN A 30 10.17 -10.05 1.28
C ASN A 30 9.80 -11.08 2.35
N GLY A 31 8.52 -11.34 2.53
CA GLY A 31 8.10 -12.33 3.52
C GLY A 31 6.61 -12.56 3.52
N THR A 32 6.22 -13.81 3.73
CA THR A 32 4.82 -14.16 3.91
C THR A 32 4.35 -13.50 5.21
N VAL A 33 3.34 -12.63 5.13
CA VAL A 33 2.56 -12.22 6.31
C VAL A 33 1.61 -13.35 6.68
N ALA A 34 2.18 -14.54 6.87
CA ALA A 34 1.48 -15.68 7.39
C ALA A 34 1.35 -15.44 8.89
N ALA A 35 0.11 -15.33 9.37
CA ALA A 35 -0.23 -15.36 10.78
C ALA A 35 0.00 -16.76 11.36
N THR A 36 1.19 -17.33 11.17
CA THR A 36 1.51 -18.71 11.54
C THR A 36 2.46 -18.70 12.72
N LEU A 37 1.88 -18.85 13.90
CA LEU A 37 2.51 -19.28 15.16
C LEU A 37 3.13 -20.69 15.00
N ILE A 38 4.16 -20.86 14.17
CA ILE A 38 4.90 -22.13 14.10
C ILE A 38 6.42 -21.83 14.18
N PRO A 39 7.08 -22.10 15.32
CA PRO A 39 8.46 -21.73 15.62
C PRO A 39 9.59 -22.40 14.80
N SER A 40 9.31 -23.24 13.81
CA SER A 40 10.25 -24.29 13.39
C SER A 40 11.07 -24.05 12.11
N LEU A 41 11.17 -22.83 11.55
CA LEU A 41 12.00 -22.61 10.35
C LEU A 41 12.93 -21.40 10.43
N GLN A 42 13.97 -21.54 11.25
CA GLN A 42 15.23 -20.77 11.13
C GLN A 42 16.19 -21.50 10.19
N LYS A 43 16.59 -20.86 9.07
CA LYS A 43 18.01 -20.73 8.67
C LYS A 43 18.23 -19.92 7.38
N GLU A 44 19.18 -18.99 7.53
CA GLU A 44 20.15 -18.43 6.57
C GLU A 44 19.77 -17.37 5.52
N SER A 45 20.57 -16.29 5.60
CA SER A 45 21.03 -15.31 4.58
C SER A 45 20.15 -14.12 4.18
N GLY A 46 20.64 -12.91 4.49
CA GLY A 46 20.50 -11.66 3.70
C GLY A 46 19.13 -11.00 3.54
N SER A 47 18.07 -11.64 4.02
CA SER A 47 16.70 -11.17 4.11
C SER A 47 16.24 -11.44 5.54
N LEU A 48 15.55 -10.50 6.20
CA LEU A 48 14.95 -10.80 7.49
C LEU A 48 13.77 -11.75 7.28
N ASN A 49 14.04 -13.06 7.32
CA ASN A 49 13.03 -14.10 7.28
C ASN A 49 12.31 -14.16 8.64
N GLY A 50 11.09 -13.63 8.65
CA GLY A 50 10.17 -13.60 9.80
C GLY A 50 8.84 -12.99 9.37
N THR A 51 7.81 -13.05 10.22
CA THR A 51 6.55 -12.36 9.90
C THR A 51 6.81 -10.87 9.76
N VAL A 52 6.12 -10.20 8.81
CA VAL A 52 6.28 -8.75 8.60
C VAL A 52 6.16 -7.96 9.90
N ALA A 53 5.29 -8.37 10.83
CA ALA A 53 5.17 -7.72 12.14
C ALA A 53 6.45 -7.80 12.97
N ALA A 54 7.12 -8.96 12.99
CA ALA A 54 8.33 -9.16 13.80
C ALA A 54 9.59 -8.53 13.17
N THR A 55 9.63 -8.37 11.85
CA THR A 55 10.83 -7.91 11.13
C THR A 55 10.77 -6.45 10.70
N LEU A 56 9.58 -5.84 10.63
CA LEU A 56 9.42 -4.45 10.21
C LEU A 56 10.11 -3.48 11.17
N ILE A 57 9.82 -3.55 12.47
CA ILE A 57 10.41 -2.63 13.46
C ILE A 57 11.94 -2.73 13.50
N PRO A 58 12.56 -3.92 13.60
CA PRO A 58 14.02 -4.05 13.55
C PRO A 58 14.63 -3.50 12.25
N SER A 59 13.96 -3.64 11.11
CA SER A 59 14.44 -3.09 9.84
C SER A 59 14.45 -1.56 9.86
N LEU A 60 13.39 -0.96 10.38
CA LEU A 60 13.27 0.50 10.50
C LEU A 60 14.29 1.08 11.49
N GLN A 61 14.59 0.36 12.57
CA GLN A 61 15.54 0.78 13.59
C GLN A 61 16.99 0.84 13.09
N LYS A 62 17.39 -0.03 12.16
CA LYS A 62 18.73 0.00 11.57
C LYS A 62 19.00 1.28 10.79
N ASP A 63 17.94 1.84 10.21
CA ASP A 63 17.99 2.98 9.29
C ASP A 63 17.33 4.23 9.90
N LEU A 64 17.32 4.31 11.24
CA LEU A 64 16.69 5.41 11.97
C LEU A 64 17.52 6.69 11.79
N PRO A 65 16.93 7.79 11.27
CA PRO A 65 17.62 9.06 11.19
C PRO A 65 17.95 9.58 12.60
N THR A 66 19.23 9.79 12.88
CA THR A 66 19.67 10.45 14.11
C THR A 66 19.71 11.98 13.92
N PRO A 67 19.15 12.78 14.84
CA PRO A 67 18.28 12.46 15.97
C PRO A 67 16.86 12.94 15.70
N SER A 68 15.86 12.09 15.43
CA SER A 68 14.47 12.39 15.83
C SER A 68 13.46 11.29 15.49
N PRO A 69 12.39 11.17 16.30
CA PRO A 69 11.16 10.51 15.87
C PRO A 69 10.57 11.19 14.61
N ALA A 70 9.82 10.43 13.81
CA ALA A 70 9.11 11.01 12.65
C ALA A 70 8.09 12.07 13.10
N ASP A 71 7.93 13.15 12.33
CA ASP A 71 6.85 14.13 12.54
C ASP A 71 5.48 13.52 12.21
N GLN A 72 5.45 12.50 11.35
CA GLN A 72 4.27 11.72 11.01
C GLN A 72 4.67 10.39 10.35
N ILE A 73 3.81 9.38 10.47
CA ILE A 73 3.95 8.10 9.78
C ILE A 73 2.82 7.99 8.76
N LEU A 74 3.13 7.64 7.52
CA LEU A 74 2.14 7.43 6.47
C LEU A 74 2.06 5.95 6.13
N VAL A 75 0.86 5.40 5.99
CA VAL A 75 0.65 3.96 5.79
C VAL A 75 -0.32 3.70 4.64
N GLY A 76 0.10 2.85 3.70
CA GLY A 76 -0.75 2.32 2.65
C GLY A 76 -1.91 1.48 3.22
N VAL A 77 -3.15 1.86 2.92
CA VAL A 77 -4.36 1.18 3.44
C VAL A 77 -5.04 0.23 2.44
N GLY A 78 -4.36 -0.07 1.33
CA GLY A 78 -4.83 -0.99 0.30
C GLY A 78 -5.61 -0.32 -0.84
N PRO A 79 -6.38 -1.11 -1.63
CA PRO A 79 -6.65 -2.56 -1.50
C PRO A 79 -5.41 -3.47 -1.56
N GLY A 80 -5.52 -4.71 -1.07
CA GLY A 80 -4.43 -5.70 -1.11
C GLY A 80 -4.35 -6.59 0.13
N SER A 81 -3.13 -7.03 0.45
CA SER A 81 -2.77 -7.97 1.53
C SER A 81 -3.49 -7.71 2.85
N PHE A 82 -4.37 -8.65 3.24
CA PHE A 82 -5.17 -8.59 4.47
C PHE A 82 -4.30 -8.43 5.71
N SER A 83 -3.30 -9.31 5.86
CA SER A 83 -2.42 -9.35 7.01
C SER A 83 -1.31 -8.29 6.92
N GLY A 84 -0.75 -8.02 5.74
CA GLY A 84 0.32 -7.03 5.55
C GLY A 84 -0.10 -5.62 5.96
N ILE A 85 -1.26 -5.15 5.48
CA ILE A 85 -1.78 -3.83 5.81
C ILE A 85 -2.04 -3.70 7.31
N ARG A 86 -2.64 -4.72 7.96
CA ARG A 86 -2.86 -4.68 9.41
C ARG A 86 -1.58 -4.65 10.20
N SER A 87 -0.59 -5.47 9.83
CA SER A 87 0.72 -5.46 10.49
C SER A 87 1.40 -4.10 10.34
N ALA A 88 1.35 -3.47 9.16
CA ALA A 88 1.91 -2.14 8.96
C ALA A 88 1.19 -1.06 9.79
N ILE A 89 -0.15 -1.08 9.83
CA ILE A 89 -0.94 -0.15 10.66
C ILE A 89 -0.62 -0.33 12.14
N ALA A 90 -0.62 -1.57 12.64
CA ALA A 90 -0.34 -1.86 14.05
C ALA A 90 1.09 -1.43 14.45
N SER A 91 2.09 -1.73 13.62
CA SER A 91 3.47 -1.30 13.83
C SER A 91 3.59 0.23 13.80
N ALA A 92 2.93 0.89 12.85
CA ALA A 92 2.90 2.36 12.77
C ALA A 92 2.28 2.98 14.02
N GLN A 93 1.16 2.45 14.51
CA GLN A 93 0.51 2.93 15.72
C GLN A 93 1.39 2.74 16.96
N GLY A 94 2.07 1.60 17.08
CA GLY A 94 3.03 1.37 18.16
C GLY A 94 4.18 2.37 18.16
N MET A 95 4.78 2.64 16.99
CA MET A 95 5.84 3.63 16.84
C MET A 95 5.34 5.06 17.09
N ALA A 96 4.20 5.43 16.50
CA ALA A 96 3.55 6.72 16.67
C ALA A 96 3.23 7.02 18.15
N SER A 97 2.79 6.01 18.91
CA SER A 97 2.58 6.16 20.35
C SER A 97 3.86 6.49 21.11
N ALA A 98 5.00 5.90 20.73
CA ALA A 98 6.29 6.21 21.34
C ALA A 98 6.84 7.57 20.90
N TRP A 99 6.51 7.99 19.68
CA TRP A 99 7.02 9.19 19.03
C TRP A 99 6.11 10.42 19.18
N SER A 100 4.91 10.24 19.75
CA SER A 100 3.88 11.28 19.87
C SER A 100 3.56 11.96 18.54
N CYS A 101 3.46 11.17 17.45
CA CYS A 101 3.18 11.68 16.11
C CYS A 101 1.95 11.00 15.48
N PRO A 102 1.26 11.64 14.51
CA PRO A 102 0.10 11.04 13.87
C PRO A 102 0.47 9.93 12.88
N VAL A 103 -0.45 8.97 12.72
CA VAL A 103 -0.45 8.00 11.62
C VAL A 103 -1.50 8.41 10.59
N LEU A 104 -1.06 8.70 9.37
CA LEU A 104 -1.90 9.17 8.28
C LEU A 104 -2.07 8.09 7.21
N PRO A 105 -3.30 7.74 6.82
CA PRO A 105 -3.51 6.74 5.77
C PRO A 105 -3.28 7.33 4.36
N ILE A 106 -2.83 6.47 3.44
CA ILE A 106 -2.79 6.76 1.99
C ILE A 106 -3.32 5.56 1.22
N ARG A 107 -4.09 5.74 0.13
CA ARG A 107 -4.46 4.61 -0.73
C ARG A 107 -3.21 4.06 -1.43
N SER A 108 -3.01 2.74 -1.33
CA SER A 108 -1.89 2.09 -2.01
C SER A 108 -1.99 2.23 -3.54
N THR A 109 -3.19 2.42 -4.09
CA THR A 109 -3.41 2.68 -5.52
C THR A 109 -2.81 4.01 -6.02
N HIS A 110 -2.56 5.00 -5.14
CA HIS A 110 -1.85 6.21 -5.57
C HIS A 110 -0.42 5.89 -6.02
N ALA A 111 0.25 4.94 -5.35
CA ALA A 111 1.59 4.52 -5.73
C ALA A 111 1.61 3.88 -7.13
N ILE A 112 0.60 3.07 -7.46
CA ILE A 112 0.50 2.50 -8.81
C ILE A 112 0.18 3.60 -9.83
N ALA A 113 -0.73 4.53 -9.52
CA ALA A 113 -1.09 5.60 -10.43
C ALA A 113 0.08 6.53 -10.80
N GLN A 114 1.02 6.77 -9.88
CA GLN A 114 2.22 7.58 -10.15
C GLN A 114 3.22 6.91 -11.10
N GLN A 115 3.11 5.61 -11.35
CA GLN A 115 3.91 4.93 -12.38
C GLN A 115 3.40 5.24 -13.79
N PHE A 116 2.14 5.70 -13.90
CA PHE A 116 1.46 5.95 -15.17
C PHE A 116 0.81 7.34 -15.21
N PRO A 117 1.54 8.43 -14.92
CA PRO A 117 0.96 9.76 -14.75
C PRO A 117 0.41 10.39 -16.02
N HIS A 118 0.67 9.79 -17.19
CA HIS A 118 0.23 10.25 -18.51
C HIS A 118 -1.00 9.47 -19.04
N ILE A 119 -1.47 8.45 -18.33
CA ILE A 119 -2.62 7.65 -18.76
C ILE A 119 -3.91 8.35 -18.37
N THR A 120 -4.77 8.63 -19.37
CA THR A 120 -6.03 9.35 -19.19
C THR A 120 -7.13 8.51 -18.55
N THR A 121 -7.12 7.19 -18.77
CA THR A 121 -8.03 6.24 -18.12
C THR A 121 -7.28 5.00 -17.66
N LEU A 122 -6.68 5.09 -16.47
CA LEU A 122 -6.00 3.98 -15.81
C LEU A 122 -6.98 3.24 -14.89
N GLY A 123 -7.17 1.95 -15.12
CA GLY A 123 -7.85 1.05 -14.19
C GLY A 123 -6.85 0.25 -13.36
N ILE A 124 -6.96 0.33 -12.04
CA ILE A 124 -6.18 -0.49 -11.10
C ILE A 124 -7.13 -1.50 -10.48
N PHE A 125 -6.84 -2.79 -10.70
CA PHE A 125 -7.69 -3.90 -10.30
C PHE A 125 -6.96 -4.79 -9.30
N SER A 126 -7.62 -5.18 -8.22
CA SER A 126 -7.07 -6.08 -7.20
C SER A 126 -8.08 -7.14 -6.80
N ASP A 127 -7.60 -8.34 -6.45
CA ASP A 127 -8.44 -9.45 -5.98
C ASP A 127 -9.15 -9.05 -4.67
N ALA A 128 -10.48 -8.97 -4.69
CA ALA A 128 -11.28 -8.70 -3.49
C ALA A 128 -11.71 -9.97 -2.75
N ARG A 129 -11.24 -11.15 -3.23
CA ARG A 129 -11.64 -12.49 -2.82
C ARG A 129 -13.11 -12.78 -3.15
N ARG A 130 -13.51 -14.05 -2.96
CA ARG A 130 -14.91 -14.52 -3.09
C ARG A 130 -15.57 -14.22 -4.44
N GLY A 131 -14.79 -14.12 -5.51
CA GLY A 131 -15.30 -13.84 -6.85
C GLY A 131 -15.55 -12.36 -7.14
N ASP A 132 -15.02 -11.46 -6.32
CA ASP A 132 -15.09 -10.01 -6.51
C ASP A 132 -13.72 -9.41 -6.87
N VAL A 133 -13.75 -8.20 -7.44
CA VAL A 133 -12.59 -7.39 -7.78
C VAL A 133 -12.76 -5.98 -7.22
N PHE A 134 -11.69 -5.44 -6.63
CA PHE A 134 -11.58 -4.01 -6.35
C PHE A 134 -11.19 -3.29 -7.64
N ALA A 135 -11.93 -2.25 -8.01
CA ALA A 135 -11.62 -1.40 -9.15
C ALA A 135 -11.47 0.05 -8.71
N THR A 136 -10.31 0.65 -9.01
CA THR A 136 -10.03 2.07 -8.76
C THR A 136 -9.58 2.72 -10.07
N PHE A 137 -10.06 3.92 -10.37
CA PHE A 137 -9.74 4.59 -11.63
C PHE A 137 -9.00 5.89 -11.40
N TYR A 138 -8.00 6.12 -12.24
CA TYR A 138 -7.18 7.33 -12.25
C TYR A 138 -7.15 7.94 -13.65
N ALA A 139 -6.97 9.26 -13.69
CA ALA A 139 -6.73 10.02 -14.91
C ALA A 139 -5.53 10.93 -14.67
N ASN A 140 -4.50 10.81 -15.49
CA ASN A 140 -3.26 11.59 -15.43
C ASN A 140 -2.65 11.62 -14.02
N GLY A 141 -2.55 10.44 -13.39
CA GLY A 141 -2.03 10.28 -12.03
C GLY A 141 -2.93 10.78 -10.90
N LYS A 142 -4.14 11.30 -11.19
CA LYS A 142 -5.13 11.78 -10.21
C LYS A 142 -6.29 10.80 -10.06
N LEU A 143 -6.81 10.64 -8.84
CA LEU A 143 -7.95 9.76 -8.59
C LEU A 143 -9.18 10.29 -9.33
N SER A 144 -9.77 9.48 -10.21
CA SER A 144 -10.98 9.85 -10.96
C SER A 144 -12.22 9.14 -10.42
N ARG A 145 -12.09 7.89 -9.97
CA ARG A 145 -13.14 7.17 -9.24
C ARG A 145 -12.52 6.39 -8.08
N PRO A 146 -13.08 6.51 -6.85
CA PRO A 146 -12.59 5.77 -5.70
C PRO A 146 -12.77 4.27 -5.87
N THR A 147 -12.11 3.49 -5.02
CA THR A 147 -12.18 2.04 -5.06
C THR A 147 -13.62 1.57 -4.83
N THR A 148 -14.12 0.76 -5.76
CA THR A 148 -15.44 0.11 -5.70
C THR A 148 -15.27 -1.39 -5.84
N VAL A 149 -16.22 -2.17 -5.33
CA VAL A 149 -16.22 -3.64 -5.43
C VAL A 149 -17.18 -4.06 -6.54
N HIS A 150 -16.75 -4.98 -7.39
CA HIS A 150 -17.55 -5.55 -8.48
C HIS A 150 -17.39 -7.07 -8.52
N PRO A 151 -18.41 -7.82 -8.95
CA PRO A 151 -18.22 -9.21 -9.32
C PRO A 151 -17.17 -9.34 -10.42
N ILE A 152 -16.31 -10.36 -10.35
CA ILE A 152 -15.27 -10.62 -11.34
C ILE A 152 -15.84 -10.82 -12.75
N ALA A 153 -17.10 -11.25 -12.87
CA ALA A 153 -17.83 -11.35 -14.13
C ALA A 153 -17.95 -10.00 -14.87
N ARG A 154 -17.87 -8.86 -14.16
CA ARG A 154 -17.87 -7.52 -14.77
C ARG A 154 -16.47 -7.05 -15.21
N LEU A 155 -15.41 -7.81 -14.90
CA LEU A 155 -14.04 -7.40 -15.22
C LEU A 155 -13.85 -7.09 -16.72
N PRO A 156 -14.34 -7.92 -17.69
CA PRO A 156 -14.21 -7.58 -19.11
C PRO A 156 -14.86 -6.24 -19.49
N GLU A 157 -16.03 -5.95 -18.93
CA GLU A 157 -16.73 -4.67 -19.12
C GLU A 157 -15.88 -3.50 -18.60
N LEU A 158 -15.31 -3.62 -17.40
CA LEU A 158 -14.48 -2.58 -16.79
C LEU A 158 -13.17 -2.36 -17.56
N LEU A 159 -12.54 -3.46 -18.02
CA LEU A 159 -11.30 -3.41 -18.81
C LEU A 159 -11.51 -2.69 -20.14
N SER A 160 -12.64 -2.92 -20.81
CA SER A 160 -12.96 -2.29 -22.10
C SER A 160 -13.04 -0.75 -22.05
N ARG A 161 -13.21 -0.19 -20.85
CA ARG A 161 -13.29 1.25 -20.60
C ARG A 161 -11.94 1.88 -20.24
N CYS A 162 -10.88 1.09 -20.11
CA CYS A 162 -9.57 1.56 -19.69
C CYS A 162 -8.64 1.76 -20.89
N SER A 163 -7.85 2.83 -20.88
CA SER A 163 -6.70 2.98 -21.78
C SER A 163 -5.55 2.07 -21.36
N LEU A 164 -5.41 1.85 -20.05
CA LEU A 164 -4.50 0.88 -19.47
C LEU A 164 -5.15 0.26 -18.22
N ALA A 165 -5.01 -1.05 -18.06
CA ALA A 165 -5.44 -1.77 -16.88
C ALA A 165 -4.26 -2.50 -16.24
N VAL A 166 -4.09 -2.32 -14.94
CA VAL A 166 -2.99 -2.92 -14.17
C VAL A 166 -3.48 -3.61 -12.91
N THR A 167 -2.69 -4.55 -12.40
CA THR A 167 -2.99 -5.26 -11.15
C THR A 167 -1.73 -5.55 -10.33
N PRO A 168 -1.76 -5.47 -8.99
CA PRO A 168 -0.69 -5.99 -8.14
C PRO A 168 -0.84 -7.50 -7.84
N ASP A 169 -1.92 -8.13 -8.29
CA ASP A 169 -2.28 -9.53 -8.00
C ASP A 169 -2.19 -10.39 -9.26
N SER A 170 -2.22 -11.71 -9.09
CA SER A 170 -2.42 -12.65 -10.20
C SER A 170 -3.88 -12.70 -10.61
N LEU A 171 -4.38 -11.65 -11.29
CA LEU A 171 -5.77 -11.53 -11.72
C LEU A 171 -5.92 -11.83 -13.23
N PRO A 172 -6.54 -12.96 -13.62
CA PRO A 172 -6.73 -13.30 -15.03
C PRO A 172 -7.48 -12.23 -15.81
N GLY A 173 -7.00 -11.91 -17.01
CA GLY A 173 -7.61 -10.91 -17.90
C GLY A 173 -7.07 -9.49 -17.72
N VAL A 174 -6.35 -9.18 -16.64
CA VAL A 174 -5.65 -7.89 -16.50
C VAL A 174 -4.26 -8.02 -17.14
N PRO A 175 -3.91 -7.17 -18.12
CA PRO A 175 -2.76 -7.43 -19.01
C PRO A 175 -1.41 -7.12 -18.38
N GLN A 176 -1.34 -6.23 -17.39
CA GLN A 176 -0.08 -5.69 -16.91
C GLN A 176 0.03 -5.72 -15.37
N PRO A 177 1.11 -6.28 -14.81
CA PRO A 177 1.38 -6.17 -13.39
C PRO A 177 1.88 -4.75 -13.03
N ALA A 178 1.46 -4.23 -11.88
CA ALA A 178 2.01 -3.03 -11.28
C ALA A 178 1.92 -3.09 -9.76
N TYR A 179 3.03 -2.82 -9.07
CA TYR A 179 3.12 -2.98 -7.62
C TYR A 179 3.27 -1.63 -6.93
N PRO A 180 2.54 -1.37 -5.83
CA PRO A 180 2.73 -0.17 -5.03
C PRO A 180 4.05 -0.23 -4.28
N SER A 181 4.62 0.92 -3.98
CA SER A 181 5.80 1.03 -3.11
C SER A 181 5.79 2.34 -2.33
N ALA A 182 6.52 2.39 -1.21
CA ALA A 182 6.68 3.59 -0.41
C ALA A 182 7.29 4.75 -1.22
N LEU A 183 8.17 4.45 -2.18
CA LEU A 183 8.76 5.44 -3.09
C LEU A 183 7.69 6.11 -3.96
N HIS A 184 6.78 5.33 -4.53
CA HIS A 184 5.72 5.88 -5.35
C HIS A 184 4.63 6.56 -4.50
N LEU A 185 4.41 6.12 -3.25
CA LEU A 185 3.57 6.86 -2.30
C LEU A 185 4.17 8.24 -1.96
N LEU A 186 5.49 8.34 -1.79
CA LEU A 186 6.16 9.63 -1.62
C LEU A 186 5.88 10.54 -2.83
N SER A 187 6.08 9.99 -4.03
CA SER A 187 5.85 10.69 -5.29
C SER A 187 4.38 11.17 -5.40
N SER A 188 3.41 10.39 -4.94
CA SER A 188 2.00 10.75 -5.05
C SER A 188 1.61 11.95 -4.20
N LEU A 189 2.35 12.25 -3.13
CA LEU A 189 2.12 13.43 -2.30
C LEU A 189 2.38 14.75 -3.04
N THR A 190 3.05 14.71 -4.19
CA THR A 190 3.28 15.90 -5.03
C THR A 190 2.09 16.21 -5.95
N THR A 191 1.27 15.20 -6.28
CA THR A 191 0.17 15.31 -7.23
C THR A 191 -1.20 15.21 -6.59
N GLN A 192 -1.29 14.64 -5.38
CA GLN A 192 -2.52 14.47 -4.62
C GLN A 192 -2.30 14.78 -3.14
N PRO A 193 -3.09 15.69 -2.55
CA PRO A 193 -3.05 15.92 -1.12
C PRO A 193 -3.53 14.69 -0.35
N LEU A 194 -3.15 14.60 0.92
CA LEU A 194 -3.71 13.60 1.82
C LEU A 194 -5.21 13.85 2.00
N GLU A 195 -5.97 12.77 2.00
CA GLU A 195 -7.43 12.83 2.18
C GLU A 195 -7.76 12.88 3.67
N ALA A 196 -8.46 13.95 4.09
CA ALA A 196 -8.79 14.20 5.49
C ALA A 196 -9.63 13.07 6.12
N ASP A 197 -10.57 12.52 5.36
CA ASP A 197 -11.56 11.56 5.86
C ASP A 197 -11.24 10.10 5.51
N LEU A 198 -10.01 9.81 5.05
CA LEU A 198 -9.61 8.44 4.76
C LEU A 198 -9.42 7.66 6.08
N PRO A 199 -10.14 6.54 6.31
CA PRO A 199 -9.98 5.79 7.56
C PRO A 199 -8.60 5.12 7.66
N LEU A 200 -7.99 5.14 8.85
CA LEU A 200 -6.83 4.32 9.18
C LEU A 200 -7.25 2.87 9.47
N ALA A 201 -7.82 2.22 8.46
CA ALA A 201 -8.24 0.83 8.49
C ALA A 201 -8.08 0.21 7.10
N PRO A 202 -7.78 -1.08 6.98
CA PRO A 202 -7.75 -1.73 5.67
C PRO A 202 -9.08 -1.60 4.93
N LEU A 203 -9.05 -1.46 3.60
CA LEU A 203 -10.26 -1.29 2.78
C LEU A 203 -11.28 -2.45 2.95
N HIS A 204 -10.81 -3.69 3.13
CA HIS A 204 -11.66 -4.88 3.28
C HIS A 204 -12.45 -4.94 4.60
N LEU A 205 -12.16 -4.06 5.58
CA LEU A 205 -12.94 -3.95 6.82
C LEU A 205 -13.96 -2.81 6.76
N ARG A 206 -14.05 -2.10 5.63
CA ARG A 206 -14.97 -0.98 5.43
C ARG A 206 -16.23 -1.46 4.69
N PRO A 207 -17.38 -0.81 4.87
CA PRO A 207 -18.55 -1.06 4.03
C PRO A 207 -18.16 -0.93 2.55
N ALA A 208 -18.59 -1.89 1.72
CA ALA A 208 -18.32 -1.83 0.30
C ALA A 208 -18.98 -0.57 -0.29
N VAL A 209 -18.18 0.26 -0.96
CA VAL A 209 -18.72 1.36 -1.76
C VAL A 209 -19.28 0.72 -3.03
N THR A 210 -20.60 0.59 -3.08
CA THR A 210 -21.30 0.12 -4.28
C THR A 210 -21.24 1.24 -5.32
N PRO A 211 -20.95 0.95 -6.60
CA PRO A 211 -21.07 1.94 -7.65
C PRO A 211 -22.48 2.54 -7.67
N ALA A 212 -22.60 3.84 -7.92
CA ALA A 212 -23.88 4.42 -8.33
C ALA A 212 -24.34 3.72 -9.63
N ALA A 213 -25.62 3.36 -9.69
CA ALA A 213 -26.25 2.65 -10.80
C ALA A 213 -26.12 3.41 -12.12
#